data_AF-A0A3M5WDP2-F1
#
_entry.id   AF-A0A3M5WDP2-F1
#
_cell.length_a   1.000
_cell.length_b   1.000
_cell.length_c   1.000
_cell.angle_alpha   90.00
_cell.angle_beta   90.00
_cell.angle_gamma   90.00
#
_symmetry.space_group_name_H-M   'P 1'
#
loop_
_entity.id
_entity.type
_entity.pdbx_description
1 polymer ?
#
loop_
_entity_poly.entity_id
_entity_poly.type
_entity_poly.pdbx_seq_one_letter_code
_entity_poly.pdbx_strand_id
1 'polypeptide(L)'
;MRWLNRHKFLPFLAWLPQQNRASVGRDALVGLSGAILALPQSIAYALIAGLPPEYGLYAAIVPVLVACLWGSSWHLICGPTAAISIVLYASVSPLAVPASQDYIMLILLLTFIAGVFQLLLGMMRFGALVNFVSHSVVLGFTLGAAVVIALGQMPNLLGIDLPSQTTALKSLTAVLEHWREVDLSSLMLGLLTLALGIERDFFDQRFKDPVSVLRMIHYPPRGTATSAEQQGAGAHTDYGCITLLYQDMAGGLQVRDVRGEWIDAPPLDGTFVVNLGDMMARWSNDRYLSTPHRVISPLGVDRYSMPFFAEPHPDTRIECLPGCQSGDHPARYPVTTCAEFLLSRFADTYAYRREQEAS
;
A
#
# COMPACT_ATOMS: atom_id res chain seq x y z
N MET A 1 -5.73 26.52 53.65
CA MET A 1 -5.21 25.36 52.90
C MET A 1 -6.34 24.61 52.18
N ARG A 2 -6.83 25.14 51.04
CA ARG A 2 -7.88 24.53 50.20
C ARG A 2 -7.38 24.31 48.76
N TRP A 3 -6.08 24.08 48.59
CA TRP A 3 -5.38 24.22 47.30
C TRP A 3 -5.01 22.91 46.60
N LEU A 4 -5.29 21.74 47.17
CA LEU A 4 -5.12 20.46 46.48
C LEU A 4 -6.45 19.72 46.37
N ASN A 5 -7.27 20.13 45.41
CA ASN A 5 -8.35 19.28 44.96
C ASN A 5 -7.70 18.09 44.24
N ARG A 6 -7.68 16.92 44.89
CA ARG A 6 -6.95 15.71 44.43
C ARG A 6 -7.27 15.36 42.98
N HIS A 7 -8.51 15.59 42.55
CA HIS A 7 -8.98 15.37 41.17
C HIS A 7 -8.37 16.32 40.12
N LYS A 8 -7.86 17.50 40.50
CA LYS A 8 -7.14 18.39 39.57
C LYS A 8 -5.71 17.95 39.31
N PHE A 9 -5.07 17.30 40.28
CA PHE A 9 -3.68 16.85 40.18
C PHE A 9 -3.57 15.40 39.69
N LEU A 10 -4.56 14.56 40.03
CA LEU A 10 -4.67 13.16 39.63
C LEU A 10 -6.05 12.95 38.97
N PRO A 11 -6.21 13.35 37.70
CA PRO A 11 -7.52 13.31 37.03
C PRO A 11 -8.08 11.89 36.90
N PHE A 12 -7.23 10.85 36.91
CA PHE A 12 -7.66 9.46 36.93
C PHE A 12 -8.52 9.06 38.13
N LEU A 13 -8.38 9.74 39.28
CA LEU A 13 -9.24 9.49 40.44
C LEU A 13 -10.69 9.91 40.20
N ALA A 14 -10.96 10.75 39.19
CA ALA A 14 -12.32 11.16 38.83
C ALA A 14 -13.01 10.13 37.92
N TRP A 15 -12.26 9.53 36.98
CA TRP A 15 -12.84 8.61 35.99
C TRP A 15 -12.79 7.14 36.39
N LEU A 16 -11.79 6.72 37.17
CA LEU A 16 -11.62 5.31 37.56
C LEU A 16 -12.85 4.72 38.27
N PRO A 17 -13.54 5.43 39.19
CA PRO A 17 -14.74 4.90 39.85
C PRO A 17 -15.96 4.75 38.94
N GLN A 18 -15.95 5.38 37.75
CA GLN A 18 -17.07 5.35 36.81
C GLN A 18 -17.01 4.12 35.88
N GLN A 19 -15.92 3.36 35.94
CA GLN A 19 -15.71 2.18 35.11
C GLN A 19 -16.52 0.99 35.62
N ASN A 20 -17.16 0.28 34.69
CA ASN A 20 -17.88 -0.95 34.96
C ASN A 20 -17.33 -2.09 34.10
N ARG A 21 -17.71 -3.35 34.39
CA ARG A 21 -17.19 -4.51 33.65
C ARG A 21 -17.48 -4.46 32.14
N ALA A 22 -18.61 -3.87 31.76
CA ALA A 22 -18.99 -3.75 30.35
C ALA A 22 -18.17 -2.67 29.63
N SER A 23 -17.89 -1.53 30.27
CA SER A 23 -17.04 -0.48 29.70
C SER A 23 -15.62 -0.98 29.54
N VAL A 24 -15.05 -1.62 30.56
CA VAL A 24 -13.70 -2.20 30.50
C VAL A 24 -13.58 -3.23 29.37
N GLY A 25 -14.58 -4.10 29.18
CA GLY A 25 -14.57 -5.07 28.09
C GLY A 25 -14.61 -4.42 26.70
N ARG A 26 -15.46 -3.39 26.51
CA ARG A 26 -15.55 -2.64 25.26
C ARG A 26 -14.28 -1.85 24.98
N ASP A 27 -13.75 -1.16 25.99
CA ASP A 27 -12.53 -0.36 25.89
C ASP A 27 -11.30 -1.25 25.66
N ALA A 28 -11.27 -2.46 26.21
CA ALA A 28 -10.22 -3.44 25.93
C ALA A 28 -10.24 -3.89 24.47
N LEU A 29 -11.43 -4.15 23.90
CA LEU A 29 -11.55 -4.51 22.49
C LEU A 29 -11.09 -3.36 21.58
N VAL A 30 -11.57 -2.14 21.84
CA VAL A 30 -11.20 -0.95 21.06
C VAL A 30 -9.70 -0.64 21.21
N GLY A 31 -9.18 -0.73 22.44
CA GLY A 31 -7.77 -0.51 22.75
C GLY A 31 -6.86 -1.55 22.09
N LEU A 32 -7.27 -2.82 22.05
CA LEU A 32 -6.53 -3.87 21.35
C LEU A 32 -6.50 -3.63 19.84
N SER A 33 -7.65 -3.32 19.23
CA SER A 33 -7.73 -2.96 17.81
C SER A 33 -6.87 -1.73 17.49
N GLY A 34 -6.88 -0.71 18.35
CA GLY A 34 -6.04 0.47 18.24
C GLY A 34 -4.55 0.16 18.38
N ALA A 35 -4.17 -0.72 19.32
CA ALA A 35 -2.80 -1.13 19.53
C ALA A 35 -2.23 -1.92 18.35
N ILE A 36 -3.02 -2.82 17.77
CA ILE A 36 -2.65 -3.59 16.56
C ILE A 36 -2.27 -2.63 15.42
N LEU A 37 -3.01 -1.53 15.25
CA LEU A 37 -2.70 -0.51 14.24
C LEU A 37 -1.53 0.41 14.65
N ALA A 38 -1.48 0.82 15.91
CA ALA A 38 -0.52 1.81 16.39
C ALA A 38 0.92 1.28 16.53
N LEU A 39 1.09 -0.01 16.82
CA LEU A 39 2.42 -0.60 17.04
C LEU A 39 3.29 -0.59 15.77
N PRO A 40 2.84 -1.13 14.61
CA PRO A 40 3.61 -1.04 13.36
C PRO A 40 3.89 0.42 12.96
N GLN A 41 2.89 1.29 13.14
CA GLN A 41 3.03 2.71 12.83
C GLN A 41 4.11 3.39 13.67
N SER A 42 4.21 3.05 14.96
CA SER A 42 5.20 3.64 15.86
C SER A 42 6.62 3.13 15.57
N ILE A 43 6.76 1.87 15.14
CA ILE A 43 8.04 1.33 14.64
C ILE A 43 8.48 2.10 13.39
N ALA A 44 7.58 2.30 12.43
CA ALA A 44 7.88 3.07 11.22
C ALA A 44 8.29 4.52 11.55
N TYR A 45 7.64 5.15 12.53
CA TYR A 45 7.98 6.50 12.97
C TYR A 45 9.37 6.58 13.64
N ALA A 46 9.77 5.56 14.40
CA ALA A 46 11.13 5.50 14.92
C ALA A 46 12.17 5.41 13.80
N LEU A 47 11.90 4.62 12.76
CA LEU A 47 12.78 4.52 11.59
C LEU A 47 12.88 5.87 10.85
N ILE A 48 11.77 6.58 10.68
CA ILE A 48 11.76 7.95 10.13
C ILE A 48 12.55 8.92 11.00
N ALA A 49 12.53 8.74 12.33
CA ALA A 49 13.33 9.52 13.26
C ALA A 49 14.83 9.13 13.27
N GLY A 50 15.25 8.14 12.47
CA GLY A 50 16.62 7.63 12.45
C GLY A 50 16.99 6.82 13.70
N LEU A 51 15.99 6.30 14.43
CA LEU A 51 16.16 5.47 15.61
C LEU A 51 16.00 3.98 15.29
N PRO A 52 16.59 3.09 16.10
CA PRO A 52 16.27 1.67 16.08
C PRO A 52 14.76 1.40 16.33
N PRO A 53 14.18 0.34 15.72
CA PRO A 53 12.76 -0.03 15.82
C PRO A 53 12.20 -0.08 17.25
N GLU A 54 13.00 -0.54 18.23
CA GLU A 54 12.60 -0.70 19.62
C GLU A 54 12.18 0.61 20.29
N TYR A 55 12.73 1.75 19.86
CA TYR A 55 12.32 3.06 20.38
C TYR A 55 10.90 3.44 19.96
N GLY A 56 10.42 2.91 18.83
CA GLY A 56 9.03 3.05 18.42
C GLY A 56 8.08 2.36 19.39
N LEU A 57 8.45 1.15 19.84
CA LEU A 57 7.70 0.43 20.87
C LEU A 57 7.70 1.17 22.20
N TYR A 58 8.86 1.69 22.63
CA TYR A 58 8.96 2.46 23.86
C TYR A 58 8.08 3.72 23.81
N ALA A 59 8.11 4.45 22.68
CA ALA A 59 7.30 5.65 22.46
C ALA A 59 5.79 5.36 22.36
N ALA A 60 5.40 4.18 21.89
CA ALA A 60 4.00 3.76 21.79
C ALA A 60 3.42 3.29 23.13
N ILE A 61 4.25 2.84 24.07
CA ILE A 61 3.79 2.24 25.32
C ILE A 61 3.96 3.23 26.49
N VAL A 62 5.19 3.65 26.76
CA VAL A 62 5.52 4.35 28.01
C VAL A 62 4.86 5.74 28.09
N PRO A 63 4.99 6.63 27.08
CA PRO A 63 4.31 7.92 27.10
C PRO A 63 2.78 7.79 27.15
N VAL A 64 2.21 6.75 26.53
CA VAL A 64 0.76 6.55 26.46
C VAL A 64 0.20 6.12 27.81
N LEU A 65 0.88 5.22 28.52
CA LEU A 65 0.55 4.85 29.89
C LEU A 65 0.63 6.04 30.85
N VAL A 66 1.62 6.91 30.68
CA VAL A 66 1.72 8.13 31.50
C VAL A 66 0.63 9.14 31.12
N ALA A 67 0.39 9.34 29.82
CA ALA A 67 -0.57 10.31 29.32
C ALA A 67 -2.01 9.95 29.67
N CYS A 68 -2.40 8.66 29.68
CA CYS A 68 -3.77 8.27 30.00
C CYS A 68 -4.15 8.56 31.47
N LEU A 69 -3.16 8.61 32.37
CA LEU A 69 -3.37 8.97 33.78
C LEU A 69 -3.61 10.47 33.95
N TRP A 70 -2.99 11.33 33.13
CA TRP A 70 -3.08 12.80 33.22
C TRP A 70 -3.91 13.46 32.12
N GLY A 71 -4.45 12.68 31.18
CA GLY A 71 -5.22 13.16 30.05
C GLY A 71 -6.53 13.82 30.47
N SER A 72 -6.88 14.91 29.78
CA SER A 72 -8.17 15.61 29.97
C SER A 72 -9.30 15.07 29.11
N SER A 73 -9.02 14.09 28.23
CA SER A 73 -9.98 13.46 27.33
C SER A 73 -9.93 11.95 27.47
N TRP A 74 -11.11 11.34 27.46
CA TRP A 74 -11.31 9.89 27.62
C TRP A 74 -11.03 9.11 26.33
N HIS A 75 -10.99 9.80 25.19
CA HIS A 75 -10.84 9.20 23.86
C HIS A 75 -9.50 9.54 23.20
N LEU A 76 -8.67 10.36 23.86
CA LEU A 76 -7.40 10.80 23.28
C LEU A 76 -6.38 9.67 23.35
N ILE A 77 -5.86 9.27 22.20
CA ILE A 77 -4.71 8.39 22.08
C ILE A 77 -3.48 9.26 21.85
N CYS A 78 -2.50 9.16 22.73
CA CYS A 78 -1.20 9.78 22.56
C CYS A 78 -0.25 8.78 21.86
N GLY A 79 0.79 9.28 21.21
CA GLY A 79 1.79 8.43 20.58
C GLY A 79 2.74 9.25 19.71
N PRO A 80 3.79 8.61 19.16
CA PRO A 80 4.65 9.25 18.19
C PRO A 80 3.84 9.61 16.93
N THR A 81 4.25 10.69 16.27
CA THR A 81 3.66 11.11 15.00
C THR A 81 4.73 11.27 13.94
N ALA A 82 4.36 11.10 12.67
CA ALA A 82 5.26 11.29 11.54
C ALA A 82 5.93 12.68 11.57
N ALA A 83 5.16 13.73 11.86
CA ALA A 83 5.65 15.11 11.87
C ALA A 83 6.77 15.32 12.90
N ILE A 84 6.58 14.89 14.15
CA ILE A 84 7.61 15.03 15.20
C ILE A 84 8.83 14.16 14.87
N SER A 85 8.62 12.97 14.30
CA SER A 85 9.71 12.07 13.89
C SER A 85 10.62 12.70 12.84
N ILE A 86 10.04 13.35 11.83
CA ILE A 86 10.77 14.09 10.80
C ILE A 86 11.53 15.27 11.42
N VAL A 87 10.91 16.01 12.35
CA VAL A 87 11.55 17.15 13.03
C VAL A 87 12.73 16.70 13.88
N LEU A 88 12.59 15.58 14.62
CA LEU A 88 13.69 14.98 15.39
C LEU A 88 14.85 14.60 14.47
N TYR A 89 14.58 13.89 13.37
CA TYR A 89 15.61 13.51 12.41
C TYR A 89 16.32 14.74 11.83
N ALA A 90 15.58 15.73 11.34
CA ALA A 90 16.15 16.93 10.73
C ALA A 90 17.00 17.75 11.73
N SER A 91 16.64 17.71 13.02
CA SER A 91 17.33 18.47 14.07
C SER A 91 18.59 17.77 14.57
N VAL A 92 18.61 16.44 14.63
CA VAL A 92 19.71 15.67 15.24
C VAL A 92 20.65 15.03 14.21
N SER A 93 20.18 14.69 13.01
CA SER A 93 21.02 14.07 11.96
C SER A 93 22.23 14.92 11.52
N PRO A 94 22.23 16.26 11.61
CA PRO A 94 23.45 17.05 11.36
C PRO A 94 24.49 16.95 12.47
N LEU A 95 24.11 16.49 13.67
CA LEU A 95 24.94 16.51 14.88
C LEU A 95 25.54 15.13 15.20
N ALA A 96 24.88 14.04 14.81
CA ALA A 96 25.32 12.68 15.04
C ALA A 96 24.81 11.74 13.94
N VAL A 97 25.50 10.63 13.74
CA VAL A 97 25.12 9.62 12.75
C VAL A 97 23.86 8.88 13.23
N PRO A 98 22.80 8.76 12.40
CA PRO A 98 21.58 8.03 12.76
C PRO A 98 21.86 6.62 13.30
N ALA A 99 21.04 6.16 14.24
CA ALA A 99 21.17 4.89 14.98
C ALA A 99 22.47 4.71 15.81
N SER A 100 23.40 5.66 15.82
CA SER A 100 24.55 5.62 16.73
C SER A 100 24.13 5.87 18.19
N GLN A 101 24.97 5.44 19.14
CA GLN A 101 24.74 5.69 20.57
C GLN A 101 24.62 7.19 20.88
N ASP A 102 25.49 8.01 20.28
CA ASP A 102 25.46 9.47 20.47
C ASP A 102 24.17 10.10 19.93
N TYR A 103 23.69 9.63 18.78
CA TYR A 103 22.44 10.10 18.18
C TYR A 103 21.22 9.79 19.05
N ILE A 104 21.15 8.56 19.56
CA ILE A 104 20.10 8.13 20.49
C ILE A 104 20.14 9.00 21.75
N MET A 105 21.33 9.24 22.31
CA MET A 105 21.50 10.09 23.50
C MET A 105 21.00 11.51 23.26
N LEU A 106 21.33 12.11 22.10
CA LEU A 106 20.86 13.45 21.72
C LEU A 106 19.33 13.51 21.57
N ILE A 107 18.70 12.49 20.95
CA ILE A 107 17.24 12.43 20.85
C ILE A 107 16.60 12.31 22.23
N LEU A 108 17.12 11.44 23.11
CA LEU A 108 16.59 11.28 24.46
C LEU A 108 16.72 12.58 25.27
N LEU A 109 17.85 13.28 25.16
CA LEU A 109 18.06 14.58 25.79
C LEU A 109 17.10 15.64 25.25
N LEU A 110 16.96 15.74 23.93
CA LEU A 110 16.03 16.67 23.29
C LEU A 110 14.58 16.39 23.72
N THR A 111 14.20 15.11 23.77
CA THR A 111 12.88 14.67 24.24
C THR A 111 12.66 15.07 25.70
N PHE A 112 13.65 14.87 26.57
CA PHE A 112 13.58 15.28 27.96
C PHE A 112 13.43 16.80 28.12
N ILE A 113 14.25 17.58 27.41
CA ILE A 113 14.19 19.05 27.42
C ILE A 113 12.83 19.53 26.92
N ALA A 114 12.31 18.95 25.84
CA ALA A 114 10.98 19.27 25.32
C ALA A 114 9.88 19.00 26.37
N GLY A 115 9.97 17.89 27.10
CA GLY A 115 9.06 17.58 28.21
C GLY A 115 9.13 18.60 29.35
N VAL A 116 10.33 19.04 29.72
CA VAL A 116 10.52 20.12 30.72
C VAL A 116 9.87 21.41 30.25
N PHE A 117 10.07 21.81 28.99
CA PHE A 117 9.40 22.98 28.42
C PHE A 117 7.88 22.84 28.41
N GLN A 118 7.35 21.68 28.03
CA GLN A 118 5.91 21.42 28.06
C GLN A 118 5.33 21.54 29.48
N LEU A 119 6.04 21.03 30.49
CA LEU A 119 5.64 21.18 31.90
C LEU A 119 5.66 22.65 32.36
N LEU A 120 6.72 23.40 32.02
CA LEU A 120 6.82 24.83 32.33
C LEU A 120 5.67 25.63 31.68
N LEU A 121 5.41 25.40 30.40
CA LEU A 121 4.30 26.03 29.67
C LEU A 121 2.94 25.63 30.27
N GLY A 122 2.78 24.36 30.67
CA GLY A 122 1.59 23.87 31.37
C GLY A 122 1.35 24.60 32.70
N MET A 123 2.39 24.78 33.51
CA MET A 123 2.33 25.53 34.77
C MET A 123 1.96 27.01 34.55
N MET A 124 2.46 27.62 33.48
CA MET A 124 2.09 28.97 33.05
C MET A 124 0.70 29.06 32.41
N ARG A 125 -0.02 27.93 32.30
CA ARG A 125 -1.34 27.82 31.64
C ARG A 125 -1.34 28.28 30.18
N PHE A 126 -0.21 28.11 29.50
CA PHE A 126 -0.08 28.45 28.08
C PHE A 126 -1.01 27.63 27.17
N GLY A 127 -1.59 26.53 27.67
CA GLY A 127 -2.67 25.81 26.98
C GLY A 127 -3.88 26.68 26.65
N ALA A 128 -4.14 27.76 27.41
CA ALA A 128 -5.18 28.73 27.06
C ALA A 128 -4.87 29.49 25.77
N LEU A 129 -3.58 29.71 25.44
CA LEU A 129 -3.16 30.35 24.20
C LEU A 129 -3.38 29.47 22.98
N VAL A 130 -3.37 28.14 23.13
CA VAL A 130 -3.64 27.19 22.04
C VAL A 130 -5.05 27.37 21.49
N ASN A 131 -6.01 27.81 22.32
CA ASN A 131 -7.37 28.13 21.87
C ASN A 131 -7.44 29.34 20.92
N PHE A 132 -6.37 30.15 20.83
CA PHE A 132 -6.29 31.29 19.92
C PHE A 132 -5.61 30.96 18.59
N VAL A 133 -5.19 29.70 18.38
CA VAL A 133 -4.72 29.26 17.06
C VAL A 133 -5.91 29.30 16.11
N SER A 134 -5.81 30.13 15.07
CA SER A 134 -6.90 30.31 14.11
C SER A 134 -7.18 29.01 13.37
N HIS A 135 -8.44 28.80 13.00
CA HIS A 135 -8.85 27.64 12.22
C HIS A 135 -8.03 27.52 10.91
N SER A 136 -7.71 28.64 10.27
CA SER A 136 -6.87 28.70 9.07
C SER A 136 -5.46 28.16 9.30
N VAL A 137 -4.86 28.39 10.47
CA VAL A 137 -3.52 27.86 10.80
C VAL A 137 -3.60 26.35 11.00
N VAL A 138 -4.62 25.86 11.70
CA VAL A 138 -4.81 24.41 11.90
C VAL A 138 -5.01 23.71 10.55
N LEU A 139 -5.87 24.24 9.69
CA LEU A 139 -6.09 23.72 8.34
C LEU A 139 -4.81 23.74 7.49
N GLY A 140 -4.04 24.84 7.54
CA GLY A 140 -2.77 24.95 6.82
C GLY A 140 -1.75 23.91 7.30
N PHE A 141 -1.66 23.69 8.61
CA PHE A 141 -0.77 22.69 9.19
C PHE A 141 -1.19 21.26 8.82
N THR A 142 -2.48 20.92 8.94
CA THR A 142 -2.96 19.57 8.60
C THR A 142 -2.83 19.26 7.12
N LEU A 143 -3.13 20.23 6.24
CA LEU A 143 -2.92 20.09 4.80
C LEU A 143 -1.43 19.94 4.47
N GLY A 144 -0.56 20.74 5.08
CA GLY A 144 0.90 20.62 4.92
C GLY A 144 1.42 19.26 5.34
N ALA A 145 0.99 18.75 6.49
CA ALA A 145 1.34 17.41 6.96
C ALA A 145 0.84 16.32 5.99
N ALA A 146 -0.38 16.44 5.47
CA ALA A 146 -0.92 15.51 4.49
C ALA A 146 -0.09 15.50 3.19
N VAL A 147 0.31 16.65 2.68
CA VAL A 147 1.17 16.77 1.49
C VAL A 147 2.54 16.15 1.74
N VAL A 148 3.16 16.42 2.89
CA VAL A 148 4.45 15.82 3.27
C VAL A 148 4.36 14.29 3.33
N ILE A 149 3.30 13.76 3.93
CA ILE A 149 3.05 12.31 3.98
C ILE A 149 2.87 11.76 2.57
N ALA A 150 2.03 12.38 1.73
CA ALA A 150 1.77 11.93 0.37
C ALA A 150 3.06 11.90 -0.47
N LEU A 151 3.85 12.98 -0.46
CA LEU A 151 5.14 13.05 -1.15
C LEU A 151 6.16 12.03 -0.61
N GLY A 152 6.12 11.73 0.69
CA GLY A 152 6.95 10.71 1.30
C GLY A 152 6.60 9.28 0.87
N GLN A 153 5.40 9.03 0.36
CA GLN A 153 4.98 7.70 -0.13
C GLN A 153 5.10 7.54 -1.65
N MET A 154 5.29 8.62 -2.40
CA MET A 154 5.39 8.59 -3.87
C MET A 154 6.50 7.68 -4.41
N PRO A 155 7.73 7.65 -3.85
CA PRO A 155 8.77 6.72 -4.28
C PRO A 155 8.32 5.24 -4.26
N ASN A 156 7.73 4.82 -3.15
CA ASN A 156 7.25 3.44 -2.97
C ASN A 156 6.13 3.12 -3.97
N LEU A 157 5.20 4.05 -4.17
CA LEU A 157 4.12 3.87 -5.16
C LEU A 157 4.65 3.74 -6.59
N LEU A 158 5.75 4.42 -6.91
CA LEU A 158 6.36 4.40 -8.24
C LEU A 158 7.40 3.28 -8.42
N GLY A 159 7.69 2.50 -7.36
CA GLY A 159 8.74 1.48 -7.38
C GLY A 159 10.15 2.04 -7.51
N ILE A 160 10.38 3.29 -7.09
CA ILE A 160 11.69 3.95 -7.17
C ILE A 160 12.43 3.74 -5.85
N ASP A 161 13.57 3.04 -5.92
CA ASP A 161 14.43 2.78 -4.77
C ASP A 161 15.16 4.06 -4.33
N LEU A 162 14.63 4.69 -3.29
CA LEU A 162 15.24 5.85 -2.66
C LEU A 162 15.66 5.54 -1.22
N PRO A 163 16.76 6.15 -0.72
CA PRO A 163 17.13 6.05 0.68
C PRO A 163 15.97 6.50 1.58
N SER A 164 15.62 5.71 2.59
CA SER A 164 14.45 5.83 3.47
C SER A 164 14.40 7.10 4.36
N GLN A 165 15.27 8.08 4.12
CA GLN A 165 15.52 9.26 4.96
C GLN A 165 15.40 10.59 4.18
N THR A 166 14.72 10.63 3.03
CA THR A 166 14.58 11.85 2.22
C THR A 166 13.44 12.74 2.74
N THR A 167 13.70 14.04 2.89
CA THR A 167 12.66 15.05 3.13
C THR A 167 11.66 15.06 1.97
N ALA A 168 10.40 15.44 2.20
CA ALA A 168 9.37 15.50 1.15
C ALA A 168 9.80 16.24 -0.13
N LEU A 169 10.54 17.35 0.01
CA LEU A 169 11.11 18.07 -1.14
C LEU A 169 12.14 17.24 -1.92
N LYS A 170 13.00 16.50 -1.21
CA LYS A 170 13.98 15.59 -1.82
C LYS A 170 13.28 14.40 -2.50
N SER A 171 12.21 13.88 -1.90
CA SER A 171 11.38 12.85 -2.54
C SER A 171 10.76 13.37 -3.84
N LEU A 172 10.24 14.61 -3.83
CA LEU A 172 9.70 15.24 -5.04
C LEU A 172 10.77 15.43 -6.13
N THR A 173 11.93 15.99 -5.80
CA THR A 173 13.01 16.16 -6.78
C THR A 173 13.49 14.82 -7.31
N ALA A 174 13.64 13.82 -6.45
CA ALA A 174 14.09 12.50 -6.85
C ALA A 174 13.09 11.81 -7.80
N VAL A 175 11.78 11.91 -7.52
CA VAL A 175 10.73 11.41 -8.44
C VAL A 175 10.79 12.11 -9.80
N LEU A 176 11.04 13.42 -9.83
CA LEU A 176 11.19 14.16 -11.09
C LEU A 176 12.46 13.75 -11.85
N GLU A 177 13.55 13.48 -11.16
CA GLU A 177 14.82 13.03 -11.74
C GLU A 177 14.71 11.60 -12.28
N HIS A 178 14.03 10.70 -11.55
CA HIS A 178 13.95 9.26 -11.83
C HIS A 178 12.61 8.88 -12.48
N TRP A 179 11.89 9.83 -13.10
CA TRP A 179 10.56 9.57 -13.68
C TRP A 179 10.56 8.48 -14.76
N ARG A 180 11.72 8.21 -15.38
CA ARG A 180 11.90 7.16 -16.38
C ARG A 180 12.11 5.77 -15.78
N GLU A 181 12.37 5.69 -14.48
CA GLU A 181 12.60 4.45 -13.74
C GLU A 181 11.33 3.95 -13.05
N VAL A 182 10.19 4.60 -13.30
CA VAL A 182 8.90 4.19 -12.76
C VAL A 182 8.60 2.75 -13.17
N ASP A 183 8.43 1.89 -12.17
CA ASP A 183 7.97 0.53 -12.37
C ASP A 183 6.45 0.54 -12.53
N LEU A 184 5.99 0.36 -13.78
CA LEU A 184 4.57 0.46 -14.11
C LEU A 184 3.74 -0.62 -13.39
N SER A 185 4.32 -1.79 -13.12
CA SER A 185 3.67 -2.86 -12.35
C SER A 185 3.41 -2.42 -10.90
N SER A 186 4.42 -1.86 -10.23
CA SER A 186 4.31 -1.32 -8.86
C SER A 186 3.30 -0.19 -8.78
N LEU A 187 3.31 0.73 -9.76
CA LEU A 187 2.31 1.79 -9.85
C LEU A 187 0.89 1.23 -9.96
N MET A 188 0.66 0.25 -10.85
CA MET A 188 -0.66 -0.38 -10.99
C MET A 188 -1.08 -1.14 -9.73
N LEU A 189 -0.17 -1.91 -9.12
CA LEU A 189 -0.42 -2.62 -7.87
C LEU A 189 -0.77 -1.66 -6.72
N GLY A 190 -0.02 -0.56 -6.57
CA GLY A 190 -0.29 0.44 -5.55
C GLY A 190 -1.62 1.17 -5.75
N LEU A 191 -1.99 1.49 -7.01
CA LEU A 191 -3.32 2.03 -7.31
C LEU A 191 -4.44 1.02 -7.01
N LEU A 192 -4.23 -0.27 -7.30
CA LEU A 192 -5.18 -1.33 -6.96
C LEU A 192 -5.30 -1.51 -5.44
N THR A 193 -4.22 -1.40 -4.68
CA THR A 193 -4.26 -1.40 -3.21
C THR A 193 -5.18 -0.31 -2.68
N LEU A 194 -5.05 0.91 -3.21
CA LEU A 194 -5.91 2.04 -2.84
C LEU A 194 -7.37 1.81 -3.26
N ALA A 195 -7.60 1.29 -4.45
CA ALA A 195 -8.95 1.06 -4.99
C ALA A 195 -9.70 -0.08 -4.28
N LEU A 196 -8.98 -1.14 -3.88
CA LEU A 196 -9.49 -2.26 -3.11
C LEU A 196 -9.63 -1.93 -1.61
N GLY A 197 -8.92 -0.91 -1.13
CA GLY A 197 -8.91 -0.52 0.29
C GLY A 197 -8.25 -1.57 1.18
N ILE A 198 -7.22 -2.25 0.67
CA ILE A 198 -6.44 -3.26 1.40
C ILE A 198 -5.20 -2.67 2.08
N GLU A 199 -4.50 -3.49 2.87
CA GLU A 199 -3.26 -3.12 3.53
C GLU A 199 -2.21 -2.64 2.51
N ARG A 200 -1.47 -1.58 2.85
CA ARG A 200 -0.58 -0.88 1.90
C ARG A 200 0.54 -1.76 1.38
N ASP A 201 1.06 -2.63 2.22
CA ASP A 201 2.16 -3.57 1.95
C ASP A 201 1.66 -4.93 1.45
N PHE A 202 0.36 -5.08 1.15
CA PHE A 202 -0.21 -6.34 0.71
C PHE A 202 0.52 -6.90 -0.51
N PHE A 203 0.67 -6.11 -1.58
CA PHE A 203 1.38 -6.54 -2.78
C PHE A 203 2.90 -6.56 -2.57
N ASP A 204 3.47 -5.61 -1.82
CA ASP A 204 4.92 -5.56 -1.54
C ASP A 204 5.42 -6.88 -0.93
N GLN A 205 4.70 -7.42 0.04
CA GLN A 205 5.05 -8.71 0.66
C GLN A 205 4.96 -9.89 -0.30
N ARG A 206 4.03 -9.83 -1.26
CA ARG A 206 3.69 -10.93 -2.18
C ARG A 206 4.50 -10.89 -3.47
N PHE A 207 5.03 -9.74 -3.83
CA PHE A 207 5.94 -9.52 -4.97
C PHE A 207 7.41 -9.56 -4.56
N LYS A 208 7.72 -10.03 -3.34
CA LYS A 208 9.09 -10.40 -2.96
C LYS A 208 9.50 -11.67 -3.71
N ASP A 209 10.53 -11.57 -4.55
CA ASP A 209 10.98 -12.63 -5.46
C ASP A 209 9.86 -13.11 -6.42
N PRO A 210 9.37 -12.21 -7.31
CA PRO A 210 8.22 -12.48 -8.18
C PRO A 210 8.58 -13.39 -9.35
N VAL A 211 7.57 -14.04 -9.94
CA VAL A 211 7.74 -14.91 -11.13
C VAL A 211 7.34 -14.16 -12.39
N SER A 212 8.00 -13.03 -12.66
CA SER A 212 7.66 -12.21 -13.82
C SER A 212 8.19 -12.83 -15.12
N VAL A 213 7.38 -12.80 -16.17
CA VAL A 213 7.72 -13.37 -17.48
C VAL A 213 7.54 -12.32 -18.57
N LEU A 214 8.58 -12.09 -19.37
CA LEU A 214 8.48 -11.33 -20.62
C LEU A 214 8.41 -12.31 -21.79
N ARG A 215 7.45 -12.10 -22.71
CA ARG A 215 7.42 -12.81 -24.00
C ARG A 215 7.56 -11.82 -25.13
N MET A 216 8.18 -12.26 -26.23
CA MET A 216 8.11 -11.58 -27.53
C MET A 216 7.32 -12.48 -28.47
N ILE A 217 6.20 -11.98 -28.98
CA ILE A 217 5.26 -12.76 -29.79
C ILE A 217 5.19 -12.14 -31.17
N HIS A 218 5.45 -12.96 -32.20
CA HIS A 218 5.31 -12.61 -33.60
C HIS A 218 4.05 -13.26 -34.17
N TYR A 219 3.24 -12.45 -34.85
CA TYR A 219 2.02 -12.86 -35.53
C TYR A 219 2.21 -12.64 -37.04
N PRO A 220 2.37 -13.73 -37.82
CA PRO A 220 2.52 -13.64 -39.26
C PRO A 220 1.29 -13.01 -39.94
N PRO A 221 1.49 -12.33 -41.08
CA PRO A 221 0.41 -11.70 -41.84
C PRO A 221 -0.60 -12.72 -42.35
N ARG A 222 -1.87 -12.31 -42.41
CA ARG A 222 -2.90 -13.09 -43.12
C ARG A 222 -2.81 -12.87 -44.62
N GLY A 223 -2.86 -13.97 -45.38
CA GLY A 223 -2.82 -13.95 -46.85
C GLY A 223 -4.18 -13.68 -47.51
N THR A 224 -5.29 -14.06 -46.87
CA THR A 224 -6.66 -13.81 -47.35
C THR A 224 -7.61 -13.49 -46.19
N ALA A 225 -8.60 -12.62 -46.41
CA ALA A 225 -9.54 -12.17 -45.37
C ALA A 225 -10.54 -13.25 -44.90
N THR A 226 -10.56 -14.42 -45.54
CA THR A 226 -11.64 -15.43 -45.44
C THR A 226 -11.27 -16.73 -44.72
N SER A 227 -9.99 -16.99 -44.39
CA SER A 227 -9.65 -18.21 -43.65
C SER A 227 -9.91 -18.02 -42.15
N ALA A 228 -10.85 -18.80 -41.61
CA ALA A 228 -11.10 -18.88 -40.16
C ALA A 228 -9.89 -19.46 -39.38
N GLU A 229 -8.92 -20.03 -40.10
CA GLU A 229 -7.80 -20.83 -39.59
C GLU A 229 -6.56 -20.02 -39.17
N GLN A 230 -6.49 -18.71 -39.43
CA GLN A 230 -5.32 -17.91 -39.05
C GLN A 230 -5.60 -16.98 -37.85
N GLN A 231 -6.20 -17.48 -36.76
CA GLN A 231 -6.29 -16.73 -35.51
C GLN A 231 -4.87 -16.52 -34.94
N GLY A 232 -4.46 -15.27 -34.70
CA GLY A 232 -3.14 -14.99 -34.14
C GLY A 232 -3.04 -15.56 -32.73
N ALA A 233 -3.88 -15.04 -31.83
CA ALA A 233 -4.14 -15.63 -30.52
C ALA A 233 -5.65 -15.78 -30.34
N GLY A 234 -6.11 -16.96 -29.93
CA GLY A 234 -7.51 -17.23 -29.61
C GLY A 234 -8.01 -16.39 -28.42
N ALA A 235 -9.33 -16.42 -28.17
CA ALA A 235 -9.91 -15.75 -27.01
C ALA A 235 -9.44 -16.43 -25.72
N HIS A 236 -8.80 -15.65 -24.83
CA HIS A 236 -8.29 -16.12 -23.54
C HIS A 236 -8.29 -14.99 -22.51
N THR A 237 -8.08 -15.36 -21.25
CA THR A 237 -7.74 -14.44 -20.16
C THR A 237 -6.30 -14.71 -19.71
N ASP A 238 -5.68 -13.71 -19.10
CA ASP A 238 -4.35 -13.88 -18.51
C ASP A 238 -4.48 -14.59 -17.17
N TYR A 239 -3.67 -15.60 -16.90
CA TYR A 239 -3.74 -16.37 -15.65
C TYR A 239 -3.23 -15.60 -14.44
N GLY A 240 -2.52 -14.52 -14.68
CA GLY A 240 -1.71 -13.84 -13.68
C GLY A 240 -2.40 -12.85 -12.78
N CYS A 241 -1.59 -11.96 -12.20
CA CYS A 241 -2.03 -10.76 -11.50
C CYS A 241 -2.24 -9.58 -12.48
N ILE A 242 -1.18 -9.10 -13.13
CA ILE A 242 -1.22 -7.96 -14.05
C ILE A 242 -0.36 -8.24 -15.28
N THR A 243 -0.84 -7.87 -16.46
CA THR A 243 -0.06 -7.91 -17.71
C THR A 243 0.12 -6.50 -18.24
N LEU A 244 1.37 -6.14 -18.54
CA LEU A 244 1.72 -4.93 -19.29
C LEU A 244 2.07 -5.33 -20.72
N LEU A 245 1.23 -4.95 -21.68
CA LEU A 245 1.35 -5.35 -23.07
C LEU A 245 1.81 -4.17 -23.92
N TYR A 246 3.03 -4.29 -24.45
CA TYR A 246 3.43 -3.51 -25.62
C TYR A 246 2.83 -4.13 -26.88
N GLN A 247 2.23 -3.29 -27.72
CA GLN A 247 1.79 -3.67 -29.07
C GLN A 247 2.37 -2.68 -30.08
N ASP A 248 2.76 -3.19 -31.24
CA ASP A 248 3.14 -2.34 -32.36
C ASP A 248 1.92 -1.62 -32.99
N MET A 249 2.17 -0.85 -34.05
CA MET A 249 1.15 -0.09 -34.74
C MET A 249 0.31 -0.92 -35.73
N ALA A 250 0.53 -2.23 -35.85
CA ALA A 250 -0.19 -3.07 -36.81
C ALA A 250 -1.64 -3.39 -36.36
N GLY A 251 -1.95 -3.20 -35.07
CA GLY A 251 -3.29 -3.36 -34.51
C GLY A 251 -3.74 -4.81 -34.36
N GLY A 252 -5.05 -5.08 -34.41
CA GLY A 252 -5.61 -6.44 -34.36
C GLY A 252 -5.84 -7.03 -32.97
N LEU A 253 -5.51 -6.30 -31.89
CA LEU A 253 -5.91 -6.68 -30.54
C LEU A 253 -7.40 -6.38 -30.34
N GLN A 254 -8.15 -7.35 -29.82
CA GLN A 254 -9.53 -7.17 -29.41
C GLN A 254 -9.72 -7.58 -27.96
N VAL A 255 -10.51 -6.80 -27.23
CA VAL A 255 -10.92 -7.07 -25.85
C VAL A 255 -12.43 -7.22 -25.80
N ARG A 256 -12.93 -8.02 -24.86
CA ARG A 256 -14.36 -8.26 -24.70
C ARG A 256 -14.90 -7.42 -23.55
N ASP A 257 -15.90 -6.59 -23.83
CA ASP A 257 -16.51 -5.75 -22.82
C ASP A 257 -17.43 -6.54 -21.86
N VAL A 258 -17.98 -5.85 -20.85
CA VAL A 258 -18.89 -6.47 -19.85
C VAL A 258 -20.24 -6.90 -20.43
N ARG A 259 -20.61 -6.44 -21.63
CA ARG A 259 -21.82 -6.86 -22.36
C ARG A 259 -21.53 -8.09 -23.24
N GLY A 260 -20.27 -8.49 -23.34
CA GLY A 260 -19.83 -9.62 -24.13
C GLY A 260 -19.51 -9.27 -25.58
N GLU A 261 -19.44 -7.99 -25.95
CA GLU A 261 -19.10 -7.51 -27.28
C GLU A 261 -17.57 -7.39 -27.44
N TRP A 262 -17.06 -7.75 -28.62
CA TRP A 262 -15.65 -7.61 -28.94
C TRP A 262 -15.39 -6.21 -29.49
N ILE A 263 -14.48 -5.48 -28.85
CA ILE A 263 -14.05 -4.14 -29.27
C ILE A 263 -12.57 -4.17 -29.63
N ASP A 264 -12.19 -3.39 -30.65
CA ASP A 264 -10.79 -3.21 -31.00
C ASP A 264 -10.07 -2.35 -29.95
N ALA A 265 -8.85 -2.75 -29.60
CA ALA A 265 -7.94 -1.97 -28.77
C ALA A 265 -6.88 -1.32 -29.69
N PRO A 266 -7.17 -0.16 -30.31
CA PRO A 266 -6.27 0.45 -31.27
C PRO A 266 -4.92 0.80 -30.62
N PRO A 267 -3.80 0.56 -31.32
CA PRO A 267 -2.49 0.89 -30.79
C PRO A 267 -2.34 2.41 -30.67
N LEU A 268 -1.87 2.85 -29.51
CA LEU A 268 -1.56 4.25 -29.23
C LEU A 268 -0.06 4.35 -28.97
N ASP A 269 0.61 5.25 -29.70
CA ASP A 269 2.05 5.43 -29.59
C ASP A 269 2.44 5.89 -28.17
N GLY A 270 3.54 5.33 -27.66
CA GLY A 270 4.03 5.60 -26.31
C GLY A 270 3.16 5.05 -25.17
N THR A 271 2.25 4.10 -25.43
CA THR A 271 1.37 3.51 -24.40
C THR A 271 1.54 2.00 -24.25
N PHE A 272 1.08 1.48 -23.10
CA PHE A 272 0.91 0.06 -22.84
C PHE A 272 -0.56 -0.26 -22.64
N VAL A 273 -0.98 -1.44 -23.08
CA VAL A 273 -2.28 -2.01 -22.68
C VAL A 273 -2.08 -2.74 -21.34
N VAL A 274 -2.90 -2.42 -20.35
CA VAL A 274 -2.83 -3.04 -19.02
C VAL A 274 -4.02 -3.98 -18.85
N ASN A 275 -3.75 -5.27 -18.63
CA ASN A 275 -4.77 -6.26 -18.32
C ASN A 275 -4.66 -6.72 -16.88
N LEU A 276 -5.80 -7.02 -16.27
CA LEU A 276 -5.89 -7.73 -15.00
C LEU A 276 -6.09 -9.21 -15.29
N GLY A 277 -5.33 -10.06 -14.62
CA GLY A 277 -5.42 -11.50 -14.77
C GLY A 277 -6.39 -12.17 -13.79
N ASP A 278 -6.56 -13.47 -13.97
CA ASP A 278 -7.41 -14.34 -13.18
C ASP A 278 -7.08 -14.29 -11.67
N MET A 279 -5.82 -14.09 -11.25
CA MET A 279 -5.48 -13.96 -9.83
C MET A 279 -6.07 -12.69 -9.22
N MET A 280 -6.06 -11.57 -9.95
CA MET A 280 -6.68 -10.33 -9.49
C MET A 280 -8.21 -10.47 -9.41
N ALA A 281 -8.83 -11.16 -10.38
CA ALA A 281 -10.24 -11.48 -10.33
C ALA A 281 -10.61 -12.35 -9.11
N ARG A 282 -9.76 -13.32 -8.78
CA ARG A 282 -9.93 -14.17 -7.58
C ARG A 282 -9.79 -13.39 -6.27
N TRP A 283 -8.75 -12.56 -6.13
CA TRP A 283 -8.57 -11.71 -4.96
C TRP A 283 -9.75 -10.75 -4.76
N SER A 284 -10.20 -10.13 -5.85
CA SER A 284 -11.28 -9.15 -5.84
C SER A 284 -12.69 -9.74 -5.91
N ASN A 285 -12.81 -11.08 -5.94
CA ASN A 285 -14.09 -11.79 -6.06
C ASN A 285 -14.94 -11.31 -7.25
N ASP A 286 -14.31 -11.17 -8.42
CA ASP A 286 -14.87 -10.63 -9.67
C ASP A 286 -15.27 -9.15 -9.63
N ARG A 287 -14.92 -8.39 -8.59
CA ARG A 287 -15.09 -6.93 -8.61
C ARG A 287 -14.23 -6.28 -9.71
N TYR A 288 -13.04 -6.84 -9.92
CA TYR A 288 -12.20 -6.55 -11.09
C TYR A 288 -12.09 -7.82 -11.93
N LEU A 289 -12.67 -7.78 -13.13
CA LEU A 289 -12.72 -8.94 -14.02
C LEU A 289 -11.40 -9.12 -14.78
N SER A 290 -11.04 -10.38 -15.06
CA SER A 290 -10.03 -10.65 -16.07
C SER A 290 -10.68 -10.57 -17.46
N THR A 291 -10.28 -9.56 -18.22
CA THR A 291 -10.90 -9.24 -19.51
C THR A 291 -10.48 -10.24 -20.58
N PRO A 292 -11.42 -10.99 -21.19
CA PRO A 292 -11.09 -11.86 -22.31
C PRO A 292 -10.57 -11.03 -23.48
N HIS A 293 -9.46 -11.44 -24.06
CA HIS A 293 -8.85 -10.78 -25.19
C HIS A 293 -8.37 -11.79 -26.24
N ARG A 294 -8.22 -11.32 -27.48
CA ARG A 294 -7.77 -12.11 -28.62
C ARG A 294 -6.99 -11.26 -29.60
N VAL A 295 -6.21 -11.92 -30.46
CA VAL A 295 -5.46 -11.25 -31.53
C VAL A 295 -5.91 -11.78 -32.88
N ILE A 296 -6.34 -10.85 -33.72
CA ILE A 296 -6.59 -11.06 -35.13
C ILE A 296 -5.34 -10.60 -35.89
N SER A 297 -4.62 -11.53 -36.51
CA SER A 297 -3.45 -11.19 -37.33
C SER A 297 -3.85 -10.20 -38.45
N PRO A 298 -3.11 -9.11 -38.64
CA PRO A 298 -3.42 -8.11 -39.65
C PRO A 298 -3.18 -8.63 -41.07
N LEU A 299 -3.79 -7.97 -42.05
CA LEU A 299 -3.65 -8.32 -43.47
C LEU A 299 -2.34 -7.77 -44.04
N GLY A 300 -1.52 -8.65 -44.60
CA GLY A 300 -0.33 -8.27 -45.37
C GLY A 300 0.81 -7.60 -44.59
N VAL A 301 0.72 -7.50 -43.26
CA VAL A 301 1.79 -6.95 -42.40
C VAL A 301 2.04 -7.87 -41.20
N ASP A 302 3.31 -7.98 -40.79
CA ASP A 302 3.68 -8.65 -39.55
C ASP A 302 3.24 -7.83 -38.34
N ARG A 303 2.86 -8.52 -37.26
CA ARG A 303 2.54 -7.91 -35.97
C ARG A 303 3.43 -8.48 -34.87
N TYR A 304 3.89 -7.61 -33.99
CA TYR A 304 4.67 -7.96 -32.80
C TYR A 304 3.99 -7.44 -31.55
N SER A 305 4.08 -8.22 -30.47
CA SER A 305 3.67 -7.78 -29.15
C SER A 305 4.59 -8.34 -28.07
N MET A 306 4.77 -7.58 -27.00
CA MET A 306 5.64 -7.96 -25.88
C MET A 306 4.88 -7.87 -24.55
N PRO A 307 4.13 -8.92 -24.15
CA PRO A 307 3.51 -8.95 -22.84
C PRO A 307 4.55 -9.24 -21.75
N PHE A 308 4.55 -8.39 -20.72
CA PHE A 308 5.20 -8.61 -19.44
C PHE A 308 4.15 -9.01 -18.41
N PHE A 309 4.22 -10.25 -17.93
CA PHE A 309 3.36 -10.80 -16.89
C PHE A 309 4.01 -10.56 -15.53
N ALA A 310 3.37 -9.75 -14.69
CA ALA A 310 3.82 -9.46 -13.34
C ALA A 310 3.07 -10.37 -12.36
N GLU A 311 3.76 -11.38 -11.85
CA GLU A 311 3.18 -12.41 -10.99
C GLU A 311 3.78 -12.37 -9.58
N PRO A 312 2.97 -12.63 -8.54
CA PRO A 312 3.48 -12.71 -7.18
C PRO A 312 4.38 -13.95 -7.01
N HIS A 313 5.08 -14.01 -5.88
CA HIS A 313 5.86 -15.15 -5.43
C HIS A 313 5.05 -16.47 -5.56
N PRO A 314 5.65 -17.60 -5.97
CA PRO A 314 4.94 -18.87 -6.21
C PRO A 314 4.06 -19.34 -5.05
N ASP A 315 4.52 -19.17 -3.81
CA ASP A 315 3.83 -19.61 -2.60
C ASP A 315 2.71 -18.64 -2.15
N THR A 316 2.52 -17.53 -2.87
CA THR A 316 1.50 -16.55 -2.53
C THR A 316 0.12 -17.18 -2.58
N ARG A 317 -0.61 -17.10 -1.46
CA ARG A 317 -2.01 -17.53 -1.37
C ARG A 317 -2.92 -16.58 -2.14
N ILE A 318 -3.70 -17.15 -3.03
CA ILE A 318 -4.75 -16.50 -3.81
C ILE A 318 -6.10 -16.89 -3.20
N GLU A 319 -6.66 -16.00 -2.39
CA GLU A 319 -7.95 -16.17 -1.72
C GLU A 319 -8.73 -14.85 -1.68
N CYS A 320 -10.05 -14.92 -1.61
CA CYS A 320 -10.89 -13.71 -1.61
C CYS A 320 -10.48 -12.74 -0.50
N LEU A 321 -10.28 -11.47 -0.86
CA LEU A 321 -9.90 -10.44 0.10
C LEU A 321 -11.04 -10.14 1.09
N PRO A 322 -10.74 -9.81 2.37
CA PRO A 322 -11.76 -9.55 3.39
C PRO A 322 -12.78 -8.47 3.02
N GLY A 323 -12.41 -7.49 2.18
CA GLY A 323 -13.30 -6.43 1.66
C GLY A 323 -14.06 -6.77 0.38
N CYS A 324 -13.86 -7.97 -0.18
CA CYS A 324 -14.45 -8.42 -1.44
C CYS A 324 -15.49 -9.54 -1.27
N GLN A 325 -15.85 -9.86 -0.02
CA GLN A 325 -16.89 -10.83 0.32
C GLN A 325 -17.85 -10.26 1.37
N SER A 326 -19.09 -10.72 1.35
CA SER A 326 -20.13 -10.41 2.33
C SER A 326 -21.03 -11.63 2.55
N GLY A 327 -21.97 -11.56 3.49
CA GLY A 327 -22.95 -12.64 3.71
C GLY A 327 -23.77 -12.97 2.46
N ASP A 328 -24.09 -11.96 1.65
CA ASP A 328 -24.86 -12.11 0.41
C ASP A 328 -23.97 -12.40 -0.82
N HIS A 329 -22.66 -12.20 -0.67
CA HIS A 329 -21.65 -12.43 -1.72
C HIS A 329 -20.44 -13.19 -1.14
N PRO A 330 -20.56 -14.51 -0.92
CA PRO A 330 -19.45 -15.31 -0.41
C PRO A 330 -18.29 -15.39 -1.42
N ALA A 331 -17.13 -15.86 -0.96
CA ALA A 331 -15.99 -16.14 -1.83
C ALA A 331 -16.38 -17.14 -2.92
N ARG A 332 -16.20 -16.74 -4.19
CA ARG A 332 -16.58 -17.55 -5.36
C ARG A 332 -15.60 -18.67 -5.68
N TYR A 333 -14.33 -18.48 -5.34
CA TYR A 333 -13.23 -19.32 -5.79
C TYR A 333 -12.60 -20.09 -4.63
N PRO A 334 -12.16 -21.34 -4.85
CA PRO A 334 -11.35 -22.06 -3.87
C PRO A 334 -9.99 -21.40 -3.71
N VAL A 335 -9.43 -21.50 -2.50
CA VAL A 335 -8.08 -21.06 -2.18
C VAL A 335 -7.05 -21.89 -2.95
N THR A 336 -6.03 -21.23 -3.48
CA THR A 336 -4.89 -21.86 -4.17
C THR A 336 -3.63 -21.02 -3.96
N THR A 337 -2.47 -21.54 -4.33
CA THR A 337 -1.23 -20.74 -4.46
C THR A 337 -1.03 -20.24 -5.89
N CYS A 338 -0.20 -19.21 -6.07
CA CYS A 338 0.20 -18.73 -7.39
C CYS A 338 0.75 -19.87 -8.27
N ALA A 339 1.66 -20.68 -7.72
CA ALA A 339 2.25 -21.83 -8.39
C ALA A 339 1.22 -22.87 -8.82
N GLU A 340 0.37 -23.33 -7.88
CA GLU A 340 -0.68 -24.31 -8.17
C GLU A 340 -1.65 -23.80 -9.23
N PHE A 341 -2.02 -22.52 -9.16
CA PHE A 341 -2.94 -21.93 -10.11
C PHE A 341 -2.35 -21.89 -11.51
N LEU A 342 -1.12 -21.38 -11.66
CA LEU A 342 -0.42 -21.34 -12.94
C LEU A 342 -0.22 -22.76 -13.52
N LEU A 343 0.22 -23.71 -12.70
CA LEU A 343 0.39 -25.12 -13.11
C LEU A 343 -0.93 -25.75 -13.56
N SER A 344 -2.04 -25.47 -12.87
CA SER A 344 -3.36 -25.96 -13.25
C SER A 344 -3.78 -25.46 -14.63
N ARG A 345 -3.56 -24.17 -14.91
CA ARG A 345 -3.87 -23.56 -16.20
C ARG A 345 -3.00 -24.07 -17.34
N PHE A 346 -1.71 -24.30 -17.07
CA PHE A 346 -0.85 -24.96 -18.05
C PHE A 346 -1.30 -26.39 -18.32
N ALA A 347 -1.65 -27.15 -17.28
CA ALA A 347 -2.14 -28.52 -17.45
C ALA A 347 -3.43 -28.59 -18.29
N ASP A 348 -4.37 -27.66 -18.09
CA ASP A 348 -5.58 -27.54 -18.90
C ASP A 348 -5.26 -27.20 -20.36
N THR A 349 -4.30 -26.29 -20.57
CA THR A 349 -3.88 -25.86 -21.92
C THR A 349 -3.15 -26.98 -22.67
N TYR A 350 -2.40 -27.85 -21.98
CA TYR A 350 -1.65 -28.96 -22.59
C TYR A 350 -2.38 -30.31 -22.57
N ALA A 351 -3.61 -30.38 -22.05
CA ALA A 351 -4.39 -31.62 -21.99
C ALA A 351 -4.56 -32.28 -23.37
N TYR A 352 -4.67 -31.48 -24.45
CA TYR A 352 -4.76 -31.98 -25.83
C TYR A 352 -3.53 -32.80 -26.30
N ARG A 353 -2.34 -32.56 -25.73
CA ARG A 353 -1.12 -33.31 -26.10
C ARG A 353 -1.10 -34.72 -25.51
N ARG A 354 -1.67 -34.91 -24.32
CA ARG A 354 -1.76 -36.23 -23.68
C ARG A 354 -2.71 -37.17 -24.39
N GLU A 355 -3.75 -36.65 -25.04
CA GLU A 355 -4.68 -37.46 -25.84
C GLU A 355 -4.06 -37.96 -27.16
N GLN A 356 -3.10 -37.22 -27.73
CA GLN A 356 -2.39 -37.62 -28.96
C GLN A 356 -1.28 -38.65 -28.74
N GLU A 357 -0.70 -38.74 -27.53
CA GLU A 357 0.28 -39.78 -27.18
C GLU A 357 -0.39 -41.10 -26.74
N ALA A 358 -1.68 -41.07 -26.44
CA ALA A 358 -2.49 -42.24 -26.04
C ALA A 358 -3.28 -42.88 -27.20
N SER A 359 -3.15 -42.34 -28.42
CA SER A 359 -3.70 -42.86 -29.68
C SER A 359 -2.58 -43.40 -30.56
#